data_AF-A0A7V3UYV2-F1
#
_entry.id   AF-A0A7V3UYV2-F1
#
_cell.length_a   1.000
_cell.length_b   1.000
_cell.length_c   1.000
_cell.angle_alpha   90.00
_cell.angle_beta   90.00
_cell.angle_gamma   90.00
#
_symmetry.space_group_name_H-M   'P 1'
#
loop_
_entity.id
_entity.type
_entity.pdbx_description
1 polymer ?
#
loop_
_entity_poly.entity_id
_entity_poly.type
_entity_poly.pdbx_seq_one_letter_code
_entity_poly.pdbx_strand_id
1 'polypeptide(L)'
;MRQSEVIIGERYFARVNGTLCLVKITSRTPWRRGRLNVFEAENLRTGRRIRLTAARLLGRHEGWEDANESENPAQGGAAMNFFKVVRRTEEGALVSCATENPELMVRYKPGEWVEAPVGGLLVFSNWASADGFACGLHAKTYKAYEVWQCEAENEVQLPDLRVVYTDFTNAVRWLWSQVSLRPLLDEINLRGFEPWPTGTLAFRRVRLLEKCEKGGGPGALP
;
A
#
# COMPACT_ATOMS: atom_id res chain seq x y z
N MET A 1 19.22 21.08 -7.70
CA MET A 1 18.07 20.46 -8.38
C MET A 1 17.78 21.21 -9.65
N ARG A 2 17.77 20.54 -10.81
CA ARG A 2 17.18 21.13 -12.03
C ARG A 2 15.69 21.33 -11.71
N GLN A 3 15.15 22.53 -11.94
CA GLN A 3 13.70 22.74 -11.87
C GLN A 3 13.08 21.85 -12.95
N SER A 4 12.62 20.66 -12.57
CA SER A 4 11.85 19.80 -13.45
C SER A 4 10.69 20.63 -13.99
N GLU A 5 10.58 20.70 -15.31
CA GLU A 5 9.59 21.54 -15.96
C GLU A 5 8.18 21.02 -15.61
N VAL A 6 7.39 21.87 -14.97
CA VAL A 6 6.00 21.54 -14.63
C VAL A 6 5.16 21.73 -15.88
N ILE A 7 4.57 20.64 -16.36
CA ILE A 7 3.80 20.59 -17.60
C ILE A 7 2.33 20.82 -17.28
N ILE A 8 1.70 21.76 -17.99
CA ILE A 8 0.27 22.04 -17.86
C ILE A 8 -0.52 20.88 -18.47
N GLY A 9 -1.61 20.49 -17.83
CA GLY A 9 -2.47 19.37 -18.23
C GLY A 9 -2.08 18.04 -17.58
N GLU A 10 -0.88 17.96 -17.01
CA GLU A 10 -0.35 16.75 -16.40
C GLU A 10 -0.78 16.58 -14.94
N ARG A 11 -0.76 15.32 -14.48
CA ARG A 11 -1.12 14.94 -13.12
C ARG A 11 0.14 14.92 -12.24
N TYR A 12 0.03 15.44 -11.03
CA TYR A 12 1.12 15.51 -10.07
C TYR A 12 0.61 15.14 -8.68
N PHE A 13 1.49 14.60 -7.85
CA PHE A 13 1.24 14.59 -6.41
C PHE A 13 1.62 15.94 -5.81
N ALA A 14 0.79 16.44 -4.90
CA ALA A 14 1.05 17.69 -4.22
C ALA A 14 0.64 17.67 -2.75
N ARG A 15 1.35 18.44 -1.91
CA ARG A 15 0.96 18.63 -0.50
C ARG A 15 0.10 19.90 -0.36
N VAL A 16 -1.15 19.72 0.06
CA VAL A 16 -2.14 20.79 0.28
C VAL A 16 -2.53 20.82 1.74
N ASN A 17 -2.15 21.87 2.48
CA ASN A 17 -2.41 22.00 3.92
C ASN A 17 -1.97 20.78 4.75
N GLY A 18 -0.82 20.18 4.39
CA GLY A 18 -0.29 18.99 5.06
C GLY A 18 -0.77 17.66 4.48
N THR A 19 -1.80 17.66 3.63
CA THR A 19 -2.40 16.45 3.05
C THR A 19 -1.84 16.17 1.65
N LEU A 20 -1.49 14.91 1.37
CA LEU A 20 -1.10 14.47 0.04
C LEU A 20 -2.33 14.38 -0.87
N CYS A 21 -2.26 15.01 -2.04
CA CYS A 21 -3.35 15.07 -3.02
C CYS A 21 -2.82 14.76 -4.41
N LEU A 22 -3.62 14.08 -5.24
CA LEU A 22 -3.39 14.03 -6.68
C LEU A 22 -4.05 15.26 -7.31
N VAL A 23 -3.29 16.00 -8.12
CA VAL A 23 -3.71 17.28 -8.69
C VAL A 23 -3.42 17.29 -10.17
N LYS A 24 -4.26 17.94 -10.97
CA LYS A 24 -3.97 18.23 -12.38
C LYS A 24 -3.57 19.69 -12.51
N ILE A 25 -2.40 19.99 -13.07
CA ILE A 25 -1.98 21.38 -13.29
C ILE A 25 -2.84 21.95 -14.40
N THR A 26 -3.61 22.99 -14.10
CA THR A 26 -4.53 23.62 -15.07
C THR A 26 -3.91 24.85 -15.72
N SER A 27 -3.04 25.56 -15.00
CA SER A 27 -2.35 26.73 -15.53
C SER A 27 -1.10 27.07 -14.71
N ARG A 28 -0.19 27.81 -15.32
CA ARG A 28 0.94 28.45 -14.64
C ARG A 28 0.61 29.93 -14.49
N THR A 29 0.50 30.41 -13.25
CA THR A 29 0.23 31.82 -12.99
C THR A 29 1.49 32.48 -12.45
N PRO A 30 2.11 33.42 -13.18
CA PRO A 30 3.24 34.16 -12.66
C PRO A 30 2.75 35.06 -11.51
N TRP A 31 3.09 34.69 -10.27
CA TRP A 31 2.73 35.50 -9.12
C TRP A 31 3.76 36.62 -8.93
N ARG A 32 3.31 37.88 -9.01
CA ARG A 32 4.15 39.09 -9.10
C ARG A 32 4.93 39.48 -7.82
N ARG A 33 5.02 38.61 -6.81
CA ARG A 33 5.79 38.89 -5.58
C ARG A 33 6.77 37.76 -5.29
N GLY A 34 7.96 37.88 -5.89
CA GLY A 34 9.16 37.10 -5.57
C GLY A 34 9.19 35.70 -6.19
N ARG A 35 9.93 35.55 -7.31
CA ARG A 35 10.57 34.36 -7.92
C ARG A 35 9.95 32.95 -7.82
N LEU A 36 8.76 32.75 -7.25
CA LEU A 36 8.12 31.46 -7.06
C LEU A 36 7.07 31.25 -8.14
N ASN A 37 7.24 30.19 -8.92
CA ASN A 37 6.21 29.73 -9.85
C ASN A 37 5.04 29.18 -9.04
N VAL A 38 3.87 29.81 -9.18
CA VAL A 38 2.60 29.33 -8.64
C VAL A 38 1.81 28.71 -9.78
N PHE A 39 1.26 27.54 -9.52
CA PHE A 39 0.42 26.77 -10.42
C PHE A 39 -0.99 26.74 -9.87
N GLU A 40 -1.97 26.91 -10.75
CA GLU A 40 -3.32 26.49 -10.44
C GLU A 40 -3.44 25.02 -10.78
N ALA A 41 -4.01 24.28 -9.85
CA ALA A 41 -4.25 22.87 -10.00
C ALA A 41 -5.67 22.53 -9.54
N GLU A 42 -6.22 21.47 -10.11
CA GLU A 42 -7.48 20.90 -9.66
C GLU A 42 -7.19 19.67 -8.80
N ASN A 43 -7.71 19.66 -7.58
CA ASN A 43 -7.66 18.47 -6.73
C ASN A 43 -8.62 17.42 -7.30
N LEU A 44 -8.08 16.33 -7.84
CA LEU A 44 -8.86 15.33 -8.58
C LEU A 44 -9.83 14.53 -7.71
N ARG A 45 -9.71 14.60 -6.38
CA ARG A 45 -10.68 13.97 -5.45
C ARG A 45 -11.90 14.87 -5.20
N THR A 46 -11.69 16.18 -5.14
CA THR A 46 -12.72 17.12 -4.67
C THR A 46 -13.24 18.05 -5.76
N GLY A 47 -12.61 18.06 -6.94
CA GLY A 47 -12.85 19.03 -8.02
C GLY A 47 -12.45 20.47 -7.64
N ARG A 48 -11.91 20.70 -6.43
CA ARG A 48 -11.57 22.05 -5.96
C ARG A 48 -10.30 22.55 -6.62
N ARG A 49 -10.35 23.78 -7.10
CA ARG A 49 -9.16 24.51 -7.56
C ARG A 49 -8.32 24.93 -6.36
N ILE A 50 -7.02 24.72 -6.48
CA ILE A 50 -6.02 25.01 -5.47
C ILE A 50 -4.83 25.71 -6.13
N ARG A 51 -4.11 26.51 -5.34
CA ARG A 51 -2.87 27.14 -5.77
C ARG A 51 -1.70 26.49 -5.05
N LEU A 52 -0.69 26.10 -5.83
CA LEU A 52 0.48 25.37 -5.36
C LEU A 52 1.75 26.01 -5.90
N THR A 53 2.80 26.07 -5.09
CA THR A 53 4.13 26.42 -5.59
C THR A 53 4.80 25.20 -6.19
N ALA A 54 5.80 25.39 -7.08
CA ALA A 54 6.61 24.28 -7.60
C ALA A 54 7.14 23.36 -6.49
N ALA A 55 7.57 23.95 -5.37
CA ALA A 55 8.08 23.24 -4.19
C ALA A 55 7.04 22.35 -3.47
N ARG A 56 5.76 22.45 -3.84
CA ARG A 56 4.69 21.59 -3.30
C ARG A 56 4.33 20.44 -4.24
N LEU A 57 4.89 20.39 -5.44
CA LEU A 57 4.74 19.27 -6.37
C LEU A 57 5.81 18.23 -6.08
N LEU A 58 5.41 16.98 -5.86
CA LEU A 58 6.25 15.89 -5.40
C LEU A 58 6.72 14.96 -6.53
N GLY A 59 6.19 15.15 -7.75
CA GLY A 59 6.52 14.35 -8.92
C GLY A 59 5.39 14.30 -9.93
N ARG A 60 5.74 14.11 -11.21
CA ARG A 60 4.78 13.92 -12.32
C ARG A 60 4.28 12.48 -12.31
N HIS A 61 3.00 12.30 -12.60
CA HIS A 61 2.37 11.00 -12.80
C HIS A 61 2.41 10.66 -14.29
N GLU A 62 3.62 10.48 -14.86
CA GLU A 62 3.76 9.93 -16.22
C GLU A 62 3.70 8.41 -16.18
N GLY A 63 3.10 7.81 -17.22
CA GLY A 63 3.17 6.38 -17.45
C GLY A 63 2.15 5.59 -16.64
N TRP A 64 0.86 5.85 -16.90
CA TRP A 64 -0.21 4.89 -16.62
C TRP A 64 -0.73 4.37 -17.96
N GLU A 65 0.18 3.84 -18.77
CA GLU A 65 -0.16 2.71 -19.62
C GLU A 65 0.19 1.49 -18.78
N ASP A 66 -0.70 0.50 -18.74
CA ASP A 66 -0.60 -0.72 -17.96
C ASP A 66 0.83 -1.28 -18.03
N ALA A 67 1.65 -0.89 -17.06
CA ALA A 67 3.04 -1.27 -16.99
C ALA A 67 3.07 -2.73 -16.56
N ASN A 68 2.91 -3.57 -17.58
CA ASN A 68 3.21 -4.98 -17.64
C ASN A 68 2.71 -5.78 -16.44
N GLU A 69 1.56 -6.40 -16.66
CA GLU A 69 1.52 -7.86 -16.75
C GLU A 69 2.78 -8.38 -17.48
N SER A 70 3.95 -8.30 -16.85
CA SER A 70 4.97 -9.28 -17.18
C SER A 70 4.39 -10.56 -16.63
N GLU A 71 3.74 -11.33 -17.50
CA GLU A 71 3.53 -12.75 -17.32
C GLU A 71 4.91 -13.32 -17.00
N ASN A 72 5.25 -13.31 -15.71
CA ASN A 72 6.34 -14.11 -15.21
C ASN A 72 5.79 -15.52 -15.39
N PRO A 73 6.30 -16.31 -16.36
CA PRO A 73 5.74 -17.62 -16.64
C PRO A 73 5.74 -18.36 -15.31
N ALA A 74 4.56 -18.83 -14.92
CA ALA A 74 4.32 -19.56 -13.69
C ALA A 74 5.32 -20.71 -13.60
N GLN A 75 6.51 -20.44 -13.06
CA GLN A 75 7.42 -21.46 -12.60
C GLN A 75 6.69 -22.01 -11.39
N GLY A 76 6.18 -23.24 -11.55
CA GLY A 76 5.51 -24.03 -10.51
C GLY A 76 6.46 -24.34 -9.36
N GLY A 77 6.91 -23.29 -8.67
CA GLY A 77 7.57 -23.37 -7.40
C GLY A 77 6.57 -23.92 -6.42
N ALA A 78 6.94 -25.00 -5.74
CA ALA A 78 6.17 -25.58 -4.66
C ALA A 78 5.63 -24.47 -3.77
N ALA A 79 4.32 -24.47 -3.54
CA ALA A 79 3.66 -23.48 -2.70
C ALA A 79 4.36 -23.49 -1.32
N MET A 80 5.11 -22.41 -1.04
CA MET A 80 5.83 -22.31 0.23
C MET A 80 4.85 -21.98 1.35
N ASN A 81 5.06 -22.58 2.52
CA ASN A 81 4.25 -22.34 3.71
C ASN A 81 4.59 -20.97 4.30
N PHE A 82 3.64 -20.03 4.23
CA PHE A 82 3.70 -18.71 4.83
C PHE A 82 2.63 -18.56 5.91
N PHE A 83 2.64 -17.43 6.62
CA PHE A 83 1.64 -17.08 7.62
C PHE A 83 0.89 -15.80 7.24
N LYS A 84 -0.43 -15.86 7.21
CA LYS A 84 -1.30 -14.71 6.94
C LYS A 84 -1.97 -14.25 8.22
N VAL A 85 -1.90 -12.95 8.48
CA VAL A 85 -2.72 -12.30 9.53
C VAL A 85 -3.99 -11.74 8.89
N VAL A 86 -5.13 -12.23 9.37
CA VAL A 86 -6.46 -11.77 8.96
C VAL A 86 -7.23 -11.21 10.14
N ARG A 87 -8.18 -10.32 9.88
CA ARG A 87 -9.16 -9.85 10.86
C ARG A 87 -10.42 -10.71 10.75
N ARG A 88 -10.97 -11.12 11.88
CA ARG A 88 -12.33 -11.67 11.96
C ARG A 88 -13.32 -10.54 12.26
N THR A 89 -14.32 -10.37 11.42
CA THR A 89 -15.42 -9.41 11.66
C THR A 89 -16.40 -9.96 12.70
N GLU A 90 -17.32 -9.12 13.18
CA GLU A 90 -18.35 -9.53 14.14
C GLU A 90 -19.29 -10.59 13.56
N GLU A 91 -19.54 -10.54 12.24
CA GLU A 91 -20.29 -11.54 11.49
C GLU A 91 -19.47 -12.81 11.17
N GLY A 92 -18.23 -12.89 11.67
CA GLY A 92 -17.36 -14.05 11.52
C GLY A 92 -16.58 -14.11 10.20
N ALA A 93 -16.69 -13.12 9.32
CA ALA A 93 -15.97 -13.10 8.04
C ALA A 93 -14.47 -12.84 8.25
N LEU A 94 -13.62 -13.49 7.44
CA LEU A 94 -12.18 -13.27 7.44
C LEU A 94 -11.81 -12.21 6.40
N VAL A 95 -11.16 -11.13 6.82
CA VAL A 95 -10.78 -10.02 5.94
C VAL A 95 -9.33 -9.59 6.13
N SER A 96 -8.76 -8.93 5.12
CA SER A 96 -7.41 -8.35 5.20
C SER A 96 -7.30 -7.34 6.35
N CYS A 97 -6.18 -7.36 7.08
CA CYS A 97 -5.94 -6.48 8.22
C CYS A 97 -5.54 -5.04 7.86
N ALA A 98 -5.14 -4.80 6.60
CA ALA A 98 -4.44 -3.57 6.22
C ALA A 98 -5.36 -2.34 6.07
N THR A 99 -6.69 -2.50 5.97
CA THR A 99 -7.56 -1.39 5.58
C THR A 99 -9.03 -1.58 5.95
N GLU A 100 -9.71 -0.47 6.26
CA GLU A 100 -11.17 -0.40 6.31
C GLU A 100 -11.78 -0.02 4.95
N ASN A 101 -10.96 0.35 3.98
CA ASN A 101 -11.39 0.77 2.67
C ASN A 101 -11.94 -0.43 1.89
N PRO A 102 -13.24 -0.44 1.52
CA PRO A 102 -13.85 -1.57 0.81
C PRO A 102 -13.18 -1.91 -0.52
N GLU A 103 -12.58 -0.93 -1.21
CA GLU A 103 -11.90 -1.14 -2.51
C GLU A 103 -10.60 -1.94 -2.39
N LEU A 104 -9.99 -1.92 -1.21
CA LEU A 104 -8.72 -2.59 -0.93
C LEU A 104 -8.90 -3.81 -0.01
N MET A 105 -10.10 -3.99 0.54
CA MET A 105 -10.41 -5.06 1.48
C MET A 105 -10.59 -6.38 0.74
N VAL A 106 -9.82 -7.38 1.15
CA VAL A 106 -9.93 -8.74 0.61
C VAL A 106 -10.64 -9.63 1.62
N ARG A 107 -11.67 -10.34 1.17
CA ARG A 107 -12.38 -11.37 1.94
C ARG A 107 -11.74 -12.72 1.66
N TYR A 108 -11.55 -13.51 2.70
CA TYR A 108 -10.94 -14.83 2.61
C TYR A 108 -11.97 -15.90 2.95
N LYS A 109 -11.93 -16.99 2.18
CA LYS A 109 -12.55 -18.26 2.53
C LYS A 109 -11.43 -19.32 2.59
N PRO A 110 -11.30 -20.05 3.71
CA PRO A 110 -10.29 -21.10 3.81
C PRO A 110 -10.39 -22.10 2.65
N GLY A 111 -9.24 -22.48 2.09
CA GLY A 111 -9.12 -23.37 0.93
C GLY A 111 -9.27 -22.68 -0.44
N GLU A 112 -9.62 -21.39 -0.50
CA GLU A 112 -9.77 -20.66 -1.76
C GLU A 112 -8.63 -19.67 -1.99
N TRP A 113 -8.17 -19.58 -3.25
CA TRP A 113 -7.22 -18.57 -3.69
C TRP A 113 -7.91 -17.23 -3.80
N VAL A 114 -7.30 -16.20 -3.21
CA VAL A 114 -7.74 -14.81 -3.34
C VAL A 114 -6.61 -13.95 -3.88
N GLU A 115 -6.96 -12.87 -4.59
CA GLU A 115 -6.01 -11.98 -5.24
C GLU A 115 -6.05 -10.56 -4.66
N ALA A 116 -4.90 -9.90 -4.61
CA ALA A 116 -4.82 -8.50 -4.20
C ALA A 116 -5.47 -7.58 -5.26
N PRO A 117 -6.40 -6.68 -4.89
CA PRO A 117 -6.93 -5.68 -5.83
C PRO A 117 -5.86 -4.66 -6.26
N VAL A 118 -4.83 -4.46 -5.42
CA VAL A 118 -3.71 -3.55 -5.66
C VAL A 118 -2.46 -4.13 -5.02
N GLY A 119 -1.35 -4.16 -5.76
CA GLY A 119 -0.05 -4.61 -5.22
C GLY A 119 -0.09 -6.09 -4.83
N GLY A 120 0.39 -6.41 -3.63
CA GLY A 120 0.40 -7.76 -3.10
C GLY A 120 -0.33 -7.92 -1.76
N LEU A 121 -0.78 -9.14 -1.49
CA LEU A 121 -1.25 -9.60 -0.21
C LEU A 121 -0.07 -9.86 0.71
N LEU A 122 -0.08 -9.17 1.86
CA LEU A 122 0.95 -9.30 2.87
C LEU A 122 0.94 -10.67 3.55
N VAL A 123 2.08 -11.36 3.62
CA VAL A 123 2.27 -12.60 4.38
C VAL A 123 3.56 -12.49 5.21
N PHE A 124 3.75 -13.41 6.15
CA PHE A 124 4.92 -13.51 6.98
C PHE A 124 5.66 -14.82 6.71
N SER A 125 6.98 -14.74 6.65
CA SER A 125 7.89 -15.88 6.49
C SER A 125 7.91 -16.82 7.69
N ASN A 126 7.48 -16.37 8.87
CA ASN A 126 7.49 -17.17 10.09
C ASN A 126 6.34 -16.80 11.04
N TRP A 127 5.91 -17.80 11.81
CA TRP A 127 4.80 -17.69 12.74
C TRP A 127 5.02 -16.61 13.81
N ALA A 128 6.22 -16.54 14.41
CA ALA A 128 6.50 -15.61 15.51
C ALA A 128 6.31 -14.14 15.10
N SER A 129 6.72 -13.79 13.87
CA SER A 129 6.54 -12.44 13.32
C SER A 129 5.05 -12.15 13.04
N ALA A 130 4.31 -13.13 12.52
CA ALA A 130 2.88 -13.01 12.27
C ALA A 130 2.08 -12.84 13.57
N ASP A 131 2.38 -13.65 14.59
CA ASP A 131 1.72 -13.61 15.90
C ASP A 131 2.02 -12.30 16.64
N GLY A 132 3.30 -11.88 16.67
CA GLY A 132 3.69 -10.59 17.24
C GLY A 132 2.96 -9.42 16.57
N PHE A 133 2.83 -9.45 15.23
CA PHE A 133 2.06 -8.45 14.50
C PHE A 133 0.57 -8.49 14.83
N ALA A 134 -0.05 -9.68 14.86
CA ALA A 134 -1.46 -9.85 15.21
C ALA A 134 -1.77 -9.36 16.63
N CYS A 135 -0.92 -9.68 17.60
CA CYS A 135 -1.03 -9.19 18.98
C CYS A 135 -0.90 -7.67 19.05
N GLY A 136 0.05 -7.09 18.31
CA GLY A 136 0.23 -5.64 18.22
C GLY A 136 -0.99 -4.93 17.60
N LEU A 137 -1.61 -5.52 16.57
CA LEU A 137 -2.85 -5.00 16.00
C LEU A 137 -4.02 -5.10 16.98
N HIS A 138 -4.17 -6.25 17.65
CA HIS A 138 -5.23 -6.47 18.65
C HIS A 138 -5.16 -5.42 19.77
N ALA A 139 -3.97 -5.20 20.33
CA ALA A 139 -3.76 -4.22 21.40
C ALA A 139 -4.08 -2.78 20.96
N LYS A 140 -3.87 -2.44 19.68
CA LYS A 140 -4.10 -1.10 19.15
C LYS A 140 -5.56 -0.83 18.77
N THR A 141 -6.26 -1.84 18.25
CA THR A 141 -7.59 -1.62 17.65
C THR A 141 -8.72 -2.33 18.38
N TYR A 142 -8.42 -3.19 19.36
CA TYR A 142 -9.39 -4.04 20.05
C TYR A 142 -10.23 -4.94 19.12
N LYS A 143 -9.71 -5.25 17.93
CA LYS A 143 -10.38 -6.12 16.94
C LYS A 143 -9.81 -7.54 17.00
N ALA A 144 -10.60 -8.54 16.62
CA ALA A 144 -10.15 -9.92 16.57
C ALA A 144 -9.25 -10.17 15.35
N TYR A 145 -7.99 -10.54 15.60
CA TYR A 145 -7.05 -10.95 14.56
C TYR A 145 -6.67 -12.42 14.74
N GLU A 146 -6.46 -13.11 13.63
CA GLU A 146 -6.08 -14.52 13.58
C GLU A 146 -4.87 -14.69 12.67
N VAL A 147 -4.00 -15.64 13.05
CA VAL A 147 -2.89 -16.09 12.23
C VAL A 147 -3.29 -17.40 11.56
N TRP A 148 -3.06 -17.51 10.27
CA TRP A 148 -3.35 -18.68 9.46
C TRP A 148 -2.10 -19.11 8.71
N GLN A 149 -1.85 -20.41 8.63
CA GLN A 149 -0.97 -20.95 7.60
C GLN A 149 -1.60 -20.72 6.23
N CYS A 150 -0.77 -20.40 5.25
CA CYS A 150 -1.22 -20.12 3.90
C CYS A 150 -0.17 -20.50 2.87
N GLU A 151 -0.65 -20.73 1.66
CA GLU A 151 0.17 -20.77 0.45
C GLU A 151 0.09 -19.42 -0.25
N ALA A 152 1.14 -19.10 -1.01
CA ALA A 152 1.20 -17.87 -1.76
C ALA A 152 1.87 -18.08 -3.13
N GLU A 153 1.42 -17.33 -4.14
CA GLU A 153 1.91 -17.38 -5.52
C GLU A 153 2.16 -15.97 -6.07
N ASN A 154 3.08 -15.88 -7.02
CA ASN A 154 3.45 -14.65 -7.72
C ASN A 154 3.95 -13.57 -6.75
N GLU A 155 5.17 -13.76 -6.23
CA GLU A 155 5.83 -12.79 -5.36
C GLU A 155 5.88 -11.41 -6.00
N VAL A 156 5.59 -10.38 -5.22
CA VAL A 156 5.62 -8.98 -5.62
C VAL A 156 6.57 -8.24 -4.71
N GLN A 157 7.44 -7.42 -5.29
CA GLN A 157 8.36 -6.60 -4.51
C GLN A 157 7.57 -5.62 -3.61
N LEU A 158 7.86 -5.65 -2.32
CA LEU A 158 7.35 -4.66 -1.38
C LEU A 158 7.96 -3.28 -1.67
N PRO A 159 7.17 -2.21 -1.68
CA PRO A 159 7.70 -0.86 -1.66
C PRO A 159 8.58 -0.64 -0.43
N ASP A 160 9.49 0.34 -0.45
CA ASP A 160 10.40 0.58 0.68
C ASP A 160 9.69 0.88 2.02
N LEU A 161 8.47 1.44 1.96
CA LEU A 161 7.64 1.79 3.10
C LEU A 161 6.18 1.37 2.86
N ARG A 162 5.38 1.34 3.93
CA ARG A 162 3.92 1.17 3.87
C ARG A 162 3.19 2.44 4.27
N VAL A 163 1.97 2.62 3.75
CA VAL A 163 1.06 3.69 4.17
C VAL A 163 0.27 3.22 5.41
N VAL A 164 0.27 4.03 6.47
CA VAL A 164 -0.43 3.72 7.74
C VAL A 164 -1.90 4.11 7.68
N TYR A 165 -2.24 5.17 6.96
CA TYR A 165 -3.60 5.69 6.82
C TYR A 165 -4.17 5.28 5.46
N THR A 166 -5.08 4.31 5.43
CA THR A 166 -5.52 3.65 4.19
C THR A 166 -6.72 4.28 3.48
N ASP A 167 -7.13 5.48 3.89
CA ASP A 167 -8.18 6.27 3.22
C ASP A 167 -7.73 6.85 1.85
N PHE A 168 -6.58 6.41 1.35
CA PHE A 168 -5.95 6.91 0.13
C PHE A 168 -5.68 5.76 -0.85
N THR A 169 -6.73 5.17 -1.46
CA THR A 169 -6.59 4.12 -2.49
C THR A 169 -5.53 4.50 -3.54
N ASN A 170 -5.56 5.75 -4.01
CA ASN A 170 -4.62 6.25 -5.02
C ASN A 170 -3.17 6.33 -4.50
N ALA A 171 -2.96 6.66 -3.22
CA ALA A 171 -1.62 6.67 -2.65
C ALA A 171 -1.07 5.25 -2.52
N VAL A 172 -1.92 4.27 -2.14
CA VAL A 172 -1.55 2.85 -2.11
C VAL A 172 -1.21 2.37 -3.51
N ARG A 173 -2.06 2.62 -4.51
CA ARG A 173 -1.79 2.26 -5.92
C ARG A 173 -0.48 2.86 -6.42
N TRP A 174 -0.24 4.14 -6.12
CA TRP A 174 1.00 4.80 -6.47
C TRP A 174 2.21 4.18 -5.77
N LEU A 175 2.12 3.90 -4.47
CA LEU A 175 3.20 3.26 -3.72
C LEU A 175 3.64 1.94 -4.36
N TRP A 176 2.65 1.11 -4.71
CA TRP A 176 2.87 -0.20 -5.32
C TRP A 176 3.30 -0.13 -6.78
N SER A 177 3.20 1.03 -7.44
CA SER A 177 3.78 1.24 -8.78
C SER A 177 5.22 1.76 -8.74
N GLN A 178 5.70 2.24 -7.58
CA GLN A 178 7.08 2.68 -7.42
C GLN A 178 7.95 1.50 -6.95
N VAL A 179 8.92 1.10 -7.78
CA VAL A 179 9.89 0.05 -7.42
C VAL A 179 10.79 0.49 -6.25
N SER A 180 11.03 1.80 -6.09
CA SER A 180 11.72 2.34 -4.92
C SER A 180 11.27 3.77 -4.62
N LEU A 181 11.10 4.07 -3.34
CA LEU A 181 10.77 5.40 -2.84
C LEU A 181 12.00 6.12 -2.29
N ARG A 182 13.17 5.45 -2.22
CA ARG A 182 14.42 6.03 -1.69
C ARG A 182 14.70 7.46 -2.15
N PRO A 183 14.55 7.83 -3.44
CA PRO A 183 14.80 9.21 -3.89
C PRO A 183 13.85 10.25 -3.28
N LEU A 184 12.66 9.83 -2.85
CA LEU A 184 11.60 10.67 -2.31
C LEU A 184 11.56 10.70 -0.77
N LEU A 185 12.26 9.78 -0.09
CA LEU A 185 12.25 9.70 1.38
C LEU A 185 12.86 10.95 2.04
N ASP A 186 13.81 11.60 1.38
CA ASP A 186 14.42 12.86 1.87
C ASP A 186 13.48 14.07 1.72
N GLU A 187 12.50 13.99 0.81
CA GLU A 187 11.58 15.09 0.47
C GLU A 187 10.18 14.93 1.10
N ILE A 188 9.77 13.70 1.40
CA ILE A 188 8.49 13.42 2.04
C ILE A 188 8.67 13.47 3.55
N ASN A 189 8.06 14.47 4.20
CA ASN A 189 7.85 14.41 5.64
C ASN A 189 7.01 13.15 5.96
N LEU A 190 7.68 12.13 6.52
CA LEU A 190 7.30 10.72 6.68
C LEU A 190 6.02 10.47 7.52
N ARG A 191 5.31 11.51 7.94
CA ARG A 191 4.04 11.36 8.66
C ARG A 191 3.06 10.56 7.80
N GLY A 192 2.70 9.36 8.26
CA GLY A 192 1.79 8.44 7.59
C GLY A 192 2.45 7.31 6.81
N PHE A 193 3.78 7.23 6.83
CA PHE A 193 4.54 6.09 6.32
C PHE A 193 5.28 5.39 7.45
N GLU A 194 5.32 4.07 7.40
CA GLU A 194 6.05 3.23 8.35
C GLU A 194 6.88 2.18 7.60
N PRO A 195 7.92 1.63 8.22
CA PRO A 195 8.53 0.41 7.71
C PRO A 195 7.52 -0.74 7.73
N TRP A 196 7.73 -1.71 6.84
CA TRP A 196 7.00 -2.97 6.91
C TRP A 196 7.35 -3.73 8.20
N PRO A 197 6.41 -4.50 8.76
CA PRO A 197 6.72 -5.39 9.88
C PRO A 197 7.85 -6.36 9.51
N THR A 198 8.67 -6.76 10.47
CA THR A 198 9.76 -7.72 10.25
C THR A 198 9.23 -9.05 9.69
N GLY A 199 9.98 -9.65 8.77
CA GLY A 199 9.68 -10.98 8.21
C GLY A 199 8.55 -10.99 7.18
N THR A 200 8.11 -9.81 6.73
CA THR A 200 7.00 -9.64 5.80
C THR A 200 7.42 -9.82 4.34
N LEU A 201 6.56 -10.46 3.57
CA LEU A 201 6.64 -10.64 2.13
C LEU A 201 5.29 -10.28 1.49
N ALA A 202 5.24 -10.13 0.16
CA ALA A 202 4.01 -9.85 -0.56
C ALA A 202 3.86 -10.72 -1.81
N PHE A 203 2.63 -11.20 -2.03
CA PHE A 203 2.30 -12.10 -3.13
C PHE A 203 0.98 -11.67 -3.77
N ARG A 204 0.81 -11.86 -5.09
CA ARG A 204 -0.48 -11.51 -5.73
C ARG A 204 -1.61 -12.37 -5.20
N ARG A 205 -1.37 -13.67 -5.03
CA ARG A 205 -2.38 -14.64 -4.64
C ARG A 205 -2.01 -15.32 -3.33
N VAL A 206 -2.99 -15.50 -2.46
CA VAL A 206 -2.85 -16.20 -1.18
C VAL A 206 -4.04 -17.12 -0.98
N ARG A 207 -3.80 -18.31 -0.42
CA ARG A 207 -4.83 -19.26 -0.01
C ARG A 207 -4.63 -19.63 1.45
N LEU A 208 -5.65 -19.38 2.27
CA LEU A 208 -5.60 -19.80 3.68
C LEU A 208 -5.80 -21.31 3.78
N LEU A 209 -5.00 -21.98 4.60
CA LEU A 209 -5.08 -23.41 4.85
C LEU A 209 -5.67 -23.69 6.23
N GLU A 210 -4.86 -23.49 7.26
CA GLU A 210 -5.17 -23.87 8.64
C GLU A 210 -4.98 -22.69 9.58
N LYS A 211 -5.90 -22.55 10.55
CA LYS A 211 -5.78 -21.52 11.59
C LYS A 211 -4.71 -21.95 12.60
N CYS A 212 -3.75 -21.08 12.89
CA CYS A 212 -2.80 -21.32 13.96
C CYS A 212 -3.47 -21.08 15.32
N GLU A 213 -3.40 -22.05 16.22
CA GLU A 213 -3.88 -21.88 17.59
C GLU A 213 -2.89 -21.04 18.41
N LYS A 214 -3.42 -20.20 19.32
CA LYS A 214 -2.59 -19.44 20.25
C LYS A 214 -1.89 -20.42 21.20
N GLY A 215 -0.59 -20.59 21.02
CA GLY A 215 0.24 -21.50 21.83
C GLY A 215 0.62 -22.82 21.15
N GLY A 216 0.01 -23.13 20.00
CA GLY A 216 0.40 -24.27 19.16
C GLY A 216 1.32 -23.81 18.05
N GLY A 217 2.60 -23.60 18.35
CA GLY A 217 3.59 -23.53 17.28
C GLY A 217 3.58 -24.85 16.47
N PRO A 218 4.01 -24.87 15.20
CA PRO A 218 4.03 -26.06 14.34
C PRO A 218 4.97 -27.21 14.80
N GLY A 219 5.28 -27.29 16.10
CA GLY A 219 5.95 -28.41 16.76
C GLY A 219 5.18 -28.98 17.96
N ALA A 220 3.96 -28.51 18.25
CA ALA A 220 3.05 -29.19 19.16
C ALA A 220 2.31 -30.30 18.39
N LEU A 221 3.02 -31.36 18.04
CA LEU A 221 2.37 -32.63 17.70
C LEU A 221 1.73 -33.19 18.98
N PRO A 222 0.57 -33.88 18.88
CA PRO A 222 -0.12 -34.46 20.02
C PRO A 222 0.74 -35.46 20.81
#